data_AF-A0A521FKH2-F1
#
_entry.id   AF-A0A521FKH2-F1
#
_cell.length_a   1.000
_cell.length_b   1.000
_cell.length_c   1.000
_cell.angle_alpha   90.00
_cell.angle_beta   90.00
_cell.angle_gamma   90.00
#
_symmetry.space_group_name_H-M   'P 1'
#
loop_
_entity.id
_entity.type
_entity.pdbx_description
1 polymer ?
#
loop_
_entity_poly.entity_id
_entity_poly.type
_entity_poly.pdbx_seq_one_letter_code
_entity_poly.pdbx_strand_id
1 'polypeptide(L)' 'SDATDLGRDFGAGLTEAELRWFTTHEFATTAEDVLWRRTKLGLRMTVAQRQAVQDWLAQRREAA' A
#
# COMPACT_ATOMS: atom_id res chain seq x y z
N SER A 1 -15.62 -10.43 12.01
CA SER A 1 -14.29 -10.04 12.51
C SER A 1 -13.59 -9.25 11.43
N ASP A 2 -13.88 -7.97 11.17
CA ASP A 2 -13.59 -7.48 9.80
C ASP A 2 -12.98 -6.08 9.64
N ALA A 3 -13.19 -5.13 10.56
CA ALA A 3 -12.64 -3.78 10.38
C ALA A 3 -11.26 -3.56 11.03
N THR A 4 -11.00 -4.22 12.16
CA THR A 4 -9.81 -3.94 12.98
C THR A 4 -8.52 -4.52 12.40
N ASP A 5 -8.61 -5.48 11.48
CA ASP A 5 -7.44 -6.20 10.94
C ASP A 5 -6.88 -5.56 9.66
N LEU A 6 -7.62 -4.60 9.07
CA LEU A 6 -7.22 -3.92 7.83
C LEU A 6 -6.07 -2.93 8.03
N GLY A 7 -5.90 -2.43 9.25
CA GLY A 7 -4.89 -1.41 9.59
C GLY A 7 -5.21 -0.04 9.00
N ARG A 8 -4.18 0.72 8.62
CA ARG A 8 -4.33 2.06 8.05
C ARG A 8 -5.03 2.03 6.68
N ASP A 9 -5.94 3.00 6.45
CA ASP A 9 -6.46 3.34 5.13
C ASP A 9 -5.57 4.41 4.46
N PHE A 10 -5.08 4.12 3.26
CA PHE A 10 -4.24 4.99 2.44
C PHE A 10 -5.05 5.79 1.42
N GLY A 11 -6.35 5.54 1.30
CA GLY A 11 -7.26 6.11 0.34
C GLY A 11 -7.54 5.21 -0.86
N ALA A 12 -8.61 5.53 -1.59
CA ALA A 12 -9.08 4.75 -2.74
C ALA A 12 -9.36 3.27 -2.43
N GLY A 13 -9.60 2.94 -1.16
CA GLY A 13 -9.85 1.57 -0.68
C GLY A 13 -8.58 0.77 -0.39
N LEU A 14 -7.38 1.35 -0.54
CA LEU A 14 -6.11 0.67 -0.26
C LEU A 14 -5.82 0.67 1.24
N THR A 15 -5.69 -0.51 1.82
CA THR A 15 -5.43 -0.73 3.24
C THR A 15 -4.03 -1.29 3.49
N GLU A 16 -3.60 -1.23 4.74
CA GLU A 16 -2.32 -1.79 5.16
C GLU A 16 -2.26 -3.32 4.99
N ALA A 17 -3.37 -4.01 5.24
CA ALA A 17 -3.48 -5.45 5.01
C ALA A 17 -3.22 -5.81 3.55
N GLU A 18 -3.77 -5.04 2.60
CA GLU A 18 -3.51 -5.24 1.17
C GLU A 18 -2.06 -4.93 0.80
N LEU A 19 -1.47 -3.86 1.36
CA LEU A 19 -0.04 -3.57 1.14
C LEU A 19 0.86 -4.67 1.69
N ARG A 20 0.56 -5.22 2.87
CA ARG A 20 1.24 -6.42 3.38
C ARG A 20 1.07 -7.59 2.41
N TRP A 21 -0.14 -7.82 1.92
CA TRP A 21 -0.38 -8.92 0.98
C TRP A 21 0.42 -8.77 -0.33
N PHE A 22 0.41 -7.61 -0.97
CA PHE A 22 1.18 -7.36 -2.21
C PHE A 22 2.69 -7.53 -2.01
N THR A 23 3.19 -7.13 -0.85
CA THR A 23 4.63 -7.20 -0.56
C THR A 23 5.08 -8.61 -0.17
N THR A 24 4.23 -9.42 0.48
CA THR A 24 4.57 -10.80 0.87
C THR A 24 4.28 -11.84 -0.21
N HIS A 25 3.18 -11.68 -0.97
CA HIS A 25 2.74 -12.69 -1.94
C HIS A 25 3.07 -12.34 -3.39
N GLU A 26 3.15 -11.05 -3.71
CA GLU A 26 3.40 -10.58 -5.08
C GLU A 26 4.75 -9.86 -5.24
N PHE A 27 5.60 -9.85 -4.21
CA PHE A 27 6.92 -9.23 -4.24
C PHE A 27 6.91 -7.76 -4.70
N ALA A 28 5.84 -7.02 -4.39
CA ALA A 28 5.79 -5.58 -4.63
C ALA A 28 6.78 -4.85 -3.72
N THR A 29 7.77 -4.15 -4.28
CA THR A 29 8.82 -3.47 -3.48
C THR A 29 8.72 -1.94 -3.51
N THR A 30 7.88 -1.39 -4.38
CA THR A 30 7.71 0.06 -4.56
C THR A 30 6.24 0.47 -4.53
N ALA A 31 5.95 1.75 -4.30
CA ALA A 31 4.58 2.23 -4.46
C ALA A 31 4.13 2.12 -5.92
N GLU A 32 5.04 2.22 -6.89
CA GLU A 32 4.71 2.10 -8.30
C GLU A 32 4.19 0.69 -8.66
N ASP A 33 4.83 -0.34 -8.09
CA ASP A 33 4.41 -1.73 -8.14
C ASP A 33 2.94 -1.92 -7.76
N VAL A 34 2.55 -1.35 -6.62
CA VAL A 34 1.21 -1.50 -6.08
C VAL A 34 0.23 -0.61 -6.85
N LEU A 35 0.54 0.67 -6.97
CA LEU A 35 -0.41 1.70 -7.42
C LEU A 35 -0.64 1.67 -8.93
N TRP A 36 0.32 1.20 -9.72
CA TRP A 36 0.25 1.27 -11.19
C TRP A 36 0.33 -0.08 -11.87
N ARG A 37 0.99 -1.09 -11.30
CA ARG A 37 1.05 -2.42 -11.94
C ARG A 37 -0.07 -3.35 -11.47
N ARG A 38 -0.36 -3.36 -10.16
CA ARG A 38 -1.29 -4.33 -9.54
C ARG A 38 -2.73 -3.82 -9.41
N THR A 39 -2.90 -2.55 -9.02
CA THR A 39 -4.23 -2.05 -8.62
C THR A 39 -4.77 -0.91 -9.49
N LYS A 40 -3.89 -0.13 -10.13
CA LYS A 40 -4.24 1.15 -10.82
C LYS A 40 -4.85 2.22 -9.90
N LEU A 41 -4.78 2.05 -8.57
CA LEU A 41 -5.33 3.02 -7.60
C LEU A 41 -4.61 4.37 -7.63
N GLY A 42 -3.39 4.43 -8.18
CA GLY A 42 -2.68 5.69 -8.39
C GLY A 42 -3.47 6.74 -9.16
N LEU A 43 -4.41 6.33 -10.03
CA LEU A 43 -5.32 7.21 -10.78
C LEU A 43 -6.35 7.94 -9.90
N ARG A 44 -6.68 7.38 -8.73
CA ARG A 44 -7.75 7.86 -7.84
C ARG A 44 -7.22 8.48 -6.53
N MET A 45 -5.91 8.38 -6.30
CA MET A 45 -5.27 8.87 -5.08
C MET A 45 -4.74 10.30 -5.26
N THR A 46 -4.73 11.05 -4.17
CA THR A 46 -4.03 12.34 -4.09
C THR A 46 -2.51 12.13 -4.01
N VAL A 47 -1.73 13.20 -4.20
CA VAL A 47 -0.27 13.17 -4.01
C VAL A 47 0.09 12.70 -2.60
N ALA A 48 -0.57 13.23 -1.57
CA ALA A 48 -0.33 12.88 -0.18
C ALA A 48 -0.63 11.39 0.11
N GLN A 49 -1.70 10.86 -0.46
CA GLN A 49 -2.06 9.44 -0.32
C GLN A 49 -1.01 8.53 -1.00
N ARG A 50 -0.53 8.89 -2.19
CA ARG A 50 0.56 8.14 -2.86
C ARG A 50 1.86 8.21 -2.05
N GLN A 51 2.18 9.36 -1.47
CA GLN A 51 3.35 9.53 -0.61
C GLN A 51 3.26 8.65 0.64
N ALA A 52 2.09 8.59 1.28
CA ALA A 52 1.88 7.73 2.45
C ALA A 52 2.17 6.25 2.16
N VAL A 53 1.85 5.76 0.97
CA VAL A 53 2.18 4.39 0.53
C VAL A 53 3.69 4.22 0.35
N GLN A 54 4.36 5.20 -0.26
CA GLN A 54 5.82 5.19 -0.41
C GLN A 54 6.52 5.13 0.95
N ASP A 55 6.10 5.98 1.89
CA ASP A 55 6.70 6.08 3.22
C ASP A 55 6.51 4.79 4.01
N TRP A 56 5.31 4.19 3.95
CA TRP A 56 5.04 2.91 4.62
C TRP A 56 5.90 1.78 4.06
N LEU A 57 6.05 1.69 2.73
CA LEU A 57 6.93 0.70 2.10
C LEU A 57 8.40 0.91 2.46
N ALA A 58 8.85 2.17 2.60
CA ALA A 58 10.21 2.48 3.03
C ALA A 58 10.45 2.03 4.47
N GLN A 59 9.57 2.41 5.40
CA GLN A 59 9.64 2.01 6.81
C GLN A 59 9.63 0.48 6.97
N ARG A 60 8.80 -0.22 6.19
CA ARG A 60 8.75 -1.68 6.22
C ARG A 60 10.06 -2.33 5.77
N ARG A 61 10.78 -1.74 4.82
CA ARG A 61 12.10 -2.24 4.38
C ARG A 61 13.19 -2.00 5.43
N GLU A 62 13.10 -0.92 6.20
CA GLU A 62 14.02 -0.66 7.31
C GLU A 62 13.78 -1.61 8.50
N ALA A 63 12.56 -2.09 8.68
CA ALA A 63 12.17 -3.01 9.74
C ALA A 63 12.37 -4.50 9.41
N ALA A 64 12.80 -4.83 8.18
CA ALA A 64 13.01 -6.20 7.69
C ALA A 64 14.51 -6.53 7.61
#